data_AF-A0AA36CFD8-F1
#
_entry.id   AF-A0AA36CFD8-F1
#
_cell.length_a   1.000
_cell.length_b   1.000
_cell.length_c   1.000
_cell.angle_alpha   90.00
_cell.angle_beta   90.00
_cell.angle_gamma   90.00
#
_symmetry.space_group_name_H-M   'P 1'
#
loop_
_entity.id
_entity.type
_entity.pdbx_description
1 polymer ?
#
loop_
_entity_poly.entity_id
_entity_poly.type
_entity_poly.pdbx_seq_one_letter_code
_entity_poly.pdbx_strand_id
1 'polypeptide(L)'
;MDADARAATVQTIAGHMEDALEIQREVTDVSGLCVSKRWGNYVTCLYVFIKMLYLGNVILQVFILNNFLGTDNLFYGFHILKDLLNGREWEVSGNFPRVTMCDFEVRVLGNVHHHTVQCVLMINMFNEKIFLFLWFWYFMVSIVSVSSMFHWMLISFLPGQHMKFIRKYLRATDLATDRQSVKKFVHKFLGFDGVFCMRMISAHAGDIMATELIVALWHNFNDRVRKVESNRDVRGRGQSIPEQA
;
A
#
# COMPACT_ATOMS: atom_id res chain seq x y z
N MET A 1 34.74 3.24 11.28
CA MET A 1 33.90 2.40 12.16
C MET A 1 32.45 2.33 11.67
N ASP A 2 31.81 3.44 11.30
CA ASP A 2 30.40 3.39 10.85
C ASP A 2 30.18 2.68 9.50
N ALA A 3 31.13 2.78 8.57
CA ALA A 3 31.02 2.14 7.26
C ALA A 3 31.04 0.60 7.34
N ASP A 4 31.92 0.03 8.17
CA ASP A 4 32.02 -1.42 8.34
C ASP A 4 30.82 -2.00 9.11
N ALA A 5 30.32 -1.29 10.12
CA ALA A 5 29.11 -1.67 10.84
C ALA A 5 27.86 -1.64 9.95
N ARG A 6 27.76 -0.63 9.08
CA ARG A 6 26.71 -0.53 8.07
C ARG A 6 26.80 -1.65 7.03
N ALA A 7 28.01 -1.96 6.55
CA ALA A 7 28.23 -3.07 5.60
C ALA A 7 27.84 -4.43 6.21
N ALA A 8 28.19 -4.68 7.47
CA ALA A 8 27.78 -5.88 8.20
C ALA A 8 26.25 -5.98 8.33
N THR A 9 25.59 -4.87 8.66
CA THR A 9 24.12 -4.80 8.77
C THR A 9 23.44 -5.09 7.43
N VAL A 10 23.95 -4.52 6.33
CA VAL A 10 23.44 -4.78 4.98
C VAL A 10 23.56 -6.27 4.62
N GLN A 11 24.69 -6.91 4.95
CA GLN A 11 24.86 -8.35 4.72
C GLN A 11 23.88 -9.19 5.55
N THR A 12 23.65 -8.83 6.81
CA THR A 12 22.67 -9.52 7.66
C THR A 12 21.25 -9.39 7.11
N ILE A 13 20.84 -8.19 6.67
CA ILE A 13 19.52 -7.97 6.07
C ILE A 13 19.39 -8.75 4.75
N ALA A 14 20.43 -8.73 3.90
CA ALA A 14 20.43 -9.48 2.66
C ALA A 14 20.29 -10.99 2.91
N GLY A 15 20.99 -11.53 3.92
CA GLY A 15 20.85 -12.93 4.35
C GLY A 15 19.42 -13.27 4.77
N HIS A 16 18.83 -12.48 5.67
CA HIS A 16 17.45 -12.69 6.10
C HIS A 16 16.43 -12.56 4.95
N MET A 17 16.67 -11.67 3.99
CA MET A 17 15.82 -11.56 2.80
C MET A 17 15.95 -12.81 1.92
N GLU A 18 17.16 -13.35 1.73
CA GLU A 18 17.36 -14.60 1.00
C GLU A 18 16.65 -15.77 1.67
N ASP A 19 16.83 -15.96 2.98
CA ASP A 19 16.19 -17.04 3.74
C ASP A 19 14.66 -16.95 3.65
N ALA A 20 14.10 -15.74 3.77
CA ALA A 20 12.67 -15.51 3.63
C ALA A 20 12.17 -15.85 2.21
N LEU A 21 12.92 -15.47 1.17
CA LEU A 21 12.58 -15.79 -0.22
C LEU A 21 12.69 -17.31 -0.49
N GLU A 22 13.64 -17.99 0.13
CA GLU A 22 13.83 -19.44 0.01
C GLU A 22 12.69 -20.22 0.70
N ILE A 23 12.32 -19.85 1.92
CA ILE A 23 11.15 -20.40 2.64
C ILE A 23 9.87 -20.20 1.83
N GLN A 24 9.65 -19.00 1.29
CA GLN A 24 8.47 -18.75 0.45
C GLN A 24 8.44 -19.65 -0.79
N ARG A 25 9.61 -19.95 -1.37
CA ARG A 25 9.73 -20.84 -2.53
C ARG A 25 9.43 -22.29 -2.18
N GLU A 26 9.89 -22.79 -1.03
CA GLU A 26 9.61 -24.16 -0.57
C GLU A 26 8.13 -24.37 -0.24
N VAL A 27 7.50 -23.43 0.46
CA VAL A 27 6.05 -23.48 0.77
C VAL A 27 5.20 -23.47 -0.52
N THR A 28 5.71 -22.84 -1.59
CA THR A 28 5.05 -22.81 -2.91
C THR A 28 5.01 -24.17 -3.59
N ASP A 29 6.01 -25.03 -3.41
CA ASP A 29 6.14 -26.31 -4.11
C ASP A 29 5.19 -27.39 -3.53
N VAL A 30 4.76 -27.24 -2.28
CA VAL A 30 3.90 -28.20 -1.56
C VAL A 30 2.39 -27.98 -1.86
N SER A 31 1.97 -26.76 -2.23
CA SER A 31 0.55 -26.45 -2.50
C SER A 31 0.20 -26.59 -3.99
N GLY A 32 0.00 -27.84 -4.44
CA GLY A 32 -0.30 -28.23 -5.83
C GLY A 32 -1.74 -28.01 -6.33
N LEU A 33 -2.38 -26.87 -6.04
CA LEU A 33 -3.66 -26.48 -6.66
C LEU A 33 -3.51 -25.13 -7.36
N CYS A 34 -4.28 -24.88 -8.43
CA CYS A 34 -4.27 -23.75 -9.41
C CYS A 34 -3.96 -22.32 -8.92
N VAL A 35 -3.77 -22.10 -7.63
CA VAL A 35 -3.18 -20.94 -6.99
C VAL A 35 -1.64 -20.90 -7.15
N SER A 36 -0.95 -21.96 -7.58
CA SER A 36 0.54 -22.02 -7.62
C SER A 36 1.24 -20.94 -8.48
N LYS A 37 0.58 -20.30 -9.44
CA LYS A 37 1.17 -19.17 -10.20
C LYS A 37 1.10 -17.82 -9.47
N ARG A 38 0.36 -17.76 -8.35
CA ARG A 38 -0.10 -16.54 -7.69
C ARG A 38 0.69 -16.19 -6.40
N TRP A 39 1.46 -17.13 -5.84
CA TRP A 39 2.12 -16.96 -4.53
C TRP A 39 3.56 -16.42 -4.58
N GLY A 40 4.19 -16.37 -5.76
CA GLY A 40 5.42 -15.56 -5.96
C GLY A 40 5.19 -14.05 -5.88
N ASN A 41 3.93 -13.65 -5.68
CA ASN A 41 3.44 -12.30 -5.49
C ASN A 41 2.71 -12.14 -4.13
N TYR A 42 2.96 -12.99 -3.12
CA TYR A 42 2.24 -12.94 -1.84
C TYR A 42 2.42 -11.59 -1.16
N VAL A 43 3.65 -11.10 -1.05
CA VAL A 43 3.95 -9.81 -0.39
C VAL A 43 3.30 -8.66 -1.18
N THR A 44 3.40 -8.71 -2.51
CA THR A 44 2.77 -7.74 -3.40
C THR A 44 1.24 -7.75 -3.26
N CYS A 45 0.61 -8.94 -3.21
CA CYS A 45 -0.84 -9.09 -3.03
C CYS A 45 -1.30 -8.58 -1.66
N LEU A 46 -0.57 -8.91 -0.60
CA LEU A 46 -0.84 -8.44 0.76
C LEU A 46 -0.79 -6.90 0.81
N TYR A 47 0.21 -6.30 0.18
CA TYR A 47 0.34 -4.85 0.12
C TYR A 47 -0.82 -4.19 -0.63
N VAL A 48 -1.21 -4.72 -1.79
CA VAL A 48 -2.39 -4.24 -2.53
C VAL A 48 -3.66 -4.40 -1.70
N PHE A 49 -3.82 -5.52 -0.99
CA PHE A 49 -4.95 -5.76 -0.10
C PHE A 49 -5.02 -4.74 1.05
N ILE A 50 -3.89 -4.42 1.69
CA ILE A 50 -3.82 -3.37 2.72
C ILE A 50 -4.21 -2.00 2.12
N LYS A 51 -3.74 -1.67 0.91
CA LYS A 51 -4.14 -0.43 0.21
C LYS A 51 -5.63 -0.40 -0.09
N MET A 52 -6.24 -1.53 -0.45
CA MET A 52 -7.69 -1.65 -0.62
C MET A 52 -8.43 -1.44 0.71
N LEU A 53 -7.91 -1.96 1.83
CA LEU A 53 -8.49 -1.72 3.15
C LEU A 53 -8.43 -0.24 3.54
N TYR A 54 -7.35 0.49 3.21
CA TYR A 54 -7.30 1.93 3.42
C TYR A 54 -8.36 2.68 2.60
N LEU A 55 -8.58 2.30 1.33
CA LEU A 55 -9.67 2.87 0.54
C LEU A 55 -11.04 2.55 1.12
N GLY A 56 -11.26 1.29 1.53
CA GLY A 56 -12.47 0.87 2.20
C GLY A 56 -12.73 1.66 3.48
N ASN A 57 -11.67 1.95 4.26
CA ASN A 57 -11.76 2.77 5.47
C ASN A 57 -12.25 4.19 5.17
N VAL A 58 -11.67 4.85 4.15
CA VAL A 58 -12.09 6.20 3.75
C VAL A 58 -13.54 6.20 3.23
N ILE A 59 -13.93 5.22 2.41
CA ILE A 59 -15.31 5.09 1.92
C ILE A 59 -16.28 4.88 3.09
N LEU A 60 -15.92 4.03 4.05
CA LEU A 60 -16.73 3.77 5.24
C LEU A 60 -16.87 5.04 6.09
N GLN A 61 -15.79 5.82 6.28
CA GLN A 61 -15.85 7.10 7.00
C GLN A 61 -16.78 8.10 6.32
N VAL A 62 -16.72 8.20 4.98
CA VAL A 62 -17.64 9.06 4.21
C VAL A 62 -19.09 8.57 4.33
N PHE A 63 -19.31 7.25 4.32
CA PHE A 63 -20.65 6.68 4.49
C PHE A 63 -21.23 6.93 5.89
N ILE A 64 -20.43 6.73 6.95
CA ILE A 64 -20.83 7.02 8.33
C ILE A 64 -21.17 8.50 8.48
N LEU A 65 -20.35 9.39 7.90
CA LEU A 65 -20.61 10.83 7.89
C LEU A 65 -21.93 11.16 7.18
N ASN A 66 -22.18 10.58 6.00
CA ASN A 66 -23.41 10.80 5.25
C ASN A 66 -24.66 10.31 6.01
N ASN A 67 -24.55 9.14 6.66
CA ASN A 67 -25.62 8.59 7.49
C ASN A 67 -25.88 9.46 8.74
N PHE A 68 -24.84 9.93 9.42
CA PHE A 68 -24.94 10.80 10.59
C PHE A 68 -25.64 12.12 10.28
N LEU A 69 -25.37 12.72 9.11
CA LEU A 69 -26.01 13.97 8.68
C LEU A 69 -27.43 13.76 8.12
N GLY A 70 -27.84 12.51 7.85
CA GLY A 70 -29.14 12.21 7.25
C GLY A 70 -29.29 12.73 5.82
N THR A 71 -28.20 12.85 5.06
CA THR A 71 -28.22 13.28 3.65
C THR A 71 -28.17 12.07 2.73
N ASP A 72 -28.87 12.11 1.60
CA ASP A 72 -28.78 11.06 0.57
C ASP A 72 -27.62 11.27 -0.42
N ASN A 73 -26.89 12.39 -0.30
CA ASN A 73 -25.89 12.82 -1.27
C ASN A 73 -24.45 12.65 -0.74
N LEU A 74 -23.69 11.71 -1.29
CA LEU A 74 -22.26 11.55 -0.97
C LEU A 74 -21.43 12.83 -1.23
N PHE A 75 -21.88 13.67 -2.15
CA PHE A 75 -21.25 14.95 -2.51
C PHE A 75 -21.91 16.16 -1.82
N TYR A 76 -22.51 15.98 -0.63
CA TYR A 76 -23.17 17.07 0.09
C TYR A 76 -22.24 18.26 0.36
N GLY A 77 -20.94 18.03 0.59
CA GLY A 77 -20.00 19.11 0.92
C GLY A 77 -19.87 20.17 -0.19
N PHE A 78 -19.91 19.76 -1.46
CA PHE A 78 -19.94 20.71 -2.58
C PHE A 78 -21.25 21.50 -2.65
N HIS A 79 -22.38 20.86 -2.31
CA HIS A 79 -23.69 21.50 -2.31
C HIS A 79 -23.76 22.59 -1.21
N ILE A 80 -23.37 22.25 0.02
CA ILE A 80 -23.35 23.19 1.15
C ILE A 80 -22.36 24.34 0.88
N LEU A 81 -21.18 24.05 0.32
CA LEU A 81 -20.22 25.10 -0.03
C LEU A 81 -20.81 26.07 -1.08
N LYS A 82 -21.49 25.55 -2.10
CA LYS A 82 -22.14 26.36 -3.13
C LYS A 82 -23.25 27.22 -2.56
N ASP A 83 -24.08 26.68 -1.68
CA ASP A 83 -25.16 27.44 -1.03
C ASP A 83 -24.59 28.57 -0.15
N LEU A 84 -23.52 28.29 0.60
CA LEU A 84 -22.83 29.27 1.43
C LEU A 84 -22.19 30.40 0.61
N LEU A 85 -21.56 30.08 -0.52
CA LEU A 85 -20.96 31.08 -1.42
C LEU A 85 -22.02 31.97 -2.09
N ASN A 86 -23.21 31.43 -2.35
CA ASN A 86 -24.34 32.16 -2.91
C ASN A 86 -25.15 32.93 -1.85
N GLY A 87 -24.74 32.90 -0.57
CA GLY A 87 -25.43 33.56 0.52
C GLY A 87 -26.81 32.97 0.84
N ARG A 88 -27.07 31.71 0.45
CA ARG A 88 -28.33 31.03 0.80
C ARG A 88 -28.24 30.54 2.25
N GLU A 89 -29.13 31.04 3.09
CA GLU A 89 -29.18 30.64 4.50
C GLU A 89 -29.85 29.28 4.71
N TRP A 90 -29.63 28.73 5.91
CA TRP A 90 -30.17 27.45 6.36
C TRP A 90 -31.70 27.37 6.25
N GLU A 91 -32.41 28.50 6.38
CA GLU A 91 -33.87 28.60 6.26
C GLU A 91 -34.40 28.12 4.91
N VAL A 92 -33.60 28.26 3.84
CA VAL A 92 -33.98 27.86 2.47
C VAL A 92 -33.45 26.47 2.11
N SER A 93 -32.28 26.10 2.65
CA SER A 93 -31.65 24.80 2.35
C SER A 93 -32.18 23.64 3.20
N GLY A 94 -32.76 23.92 4.38
CA GLY A 94 -33.20 22.92 5.36
C GLY A 94 -32.05 22.19 6.07
N ASN A 95 -30.80 22.42 5.68
CA ASN A 95 -29.63 21.78 6.28
C ASN A 95 -29.18 22.55 7.52
N PHE A 96 -28.93 21.83 8.61
CA PHE A 96 -28.42 22.37 9.88
C PHE A 96 -29.22 23.56 10.45
N PRO A 97 -30.46 23.35 10.94
CA PRO A 97 -31.28 24.43 11.50
C PRO A 97 -30.67 25.06 12.74
N ARG A 98 -30.69 26.40 12.81
CA ARG A 98 -30.20 27.18 13.96
C ARG A 98 -31.31 27.49 14.97
N VAL A 99 -32.56 27.37 14.53
CA VAL A 99 -33.76 27.58 15.33
C VAL A 99 -34.71 26.41 15.09
N THR A 100 -35.29 25.85 16.16
CA THR A 100 -36.27 24.75 16.09
C THR A 100 -37.46 25.04 17.01
N MET A 101 -38.61 24.46 16.70
CA MET A 101 -39.77 24.48 17.61
C MET A 101 -39.73 23.23 18.49
N CYS A 102 -39.92 23.40 19.80
CA CYS A 102 -39.95 22.30 20.75
C CYS A 102 -41.28 22.31 21.50
N ASP A 103 -41.94 21.15 21.52
CA ASP A 103 -43.23 20.97 22.15
C ASP A 103 -43.04 20.40 23.56
N PHE A 104 -43.61 21.07 24.55
CA PHE A 104 -43.59 20.67 25.95
C PHE A 104 -44.99 20.33 26.42
N GLU A 105 -45.12 19.19 27.10
CA GLU A 105 -46.36 18.76 27.74
C GLU A 105 -46.32 19.11 29.23
N VAL A 106 -47.23 19.99 29.65
CA VAL A 106 -47.38 20.36 31.06
C VAL A 106 -48.72 19.87 31.56
N ARG A 107 -48.71 19.16 32.70
CA ARG A 107 -49.94 18.67 33.35
C ARG A 107 -50.41 19.66 34.39
N VAL A 108 -51.64 20.16 34.23
CA VAL A 108 -52.27 21.12 35.14
C VAL A 108 -53.70 20.64 35.43
N LEU A 109 -54.07 20.52 36.71
CA LEU A 109 -55.38 20.02 37.17
C LEU A 109 -55.85 18.68 36.54
N GLY A 110 -54.91 17.77 36.26
CA GLY A 110 -55.24 16.45 35.68
C GLY A 110 -55.44 16.43 34.17
N ASN A 111 -55.32 17.57 33.49
CA ASN A 111 -55.34 17.66 32.04
C ASN A 111 -53.94 17.95 31.47
N VAL A 112 -53.62 17.41 30.29
CA VAL A 112 -52.34 17.64 29.58
C VAL A 112 -52.50 18.83 28.66
N HIS A 113 -51.65 19.84 28.81
CA HIS A 113 -51.59 21.00 27.93
C HIS A 113 -50.28 20.99 27.14
N HIS A 114 -50.37 21.16 25.82
CA HIS A 114 -49.22 21.25 24.93
C HIS A 114 -48.84 22.72 24.70
N HIS A 115 -47.57 23.06 24.90
CA HIS A 115 -47.01 24.38 24.62
C HIS A 115 -45.86 24.24 23.64
N THR A 116 -45.82 25.09 22.62
CA THR A 116 -44.74 25.12 21.63
C THR A 116 -43.86 26.34 21.89
N VAL A 117 -42.54 26.15 21.96
CA VAL A 117 -41.57 27.25 22.19
C VAL A 117 -40.45 27.19 21.16
N GLN A 118 -39.83 28.35 20.92
CA GLN A 118 -38.70 28.47 20.01
C GLN A 118 -37.37 28.22 20.74
N CYS A 119 -36.62 27.23 20.28
CA CYS A 119 -35.28 26.89 20.77
C CYS A 119 -34.20 27.34 19.78
N VAL A 120 -33.08 27.83 20.29
CA VAL A 120 -31.92 28.23 19.48
C VAL A 120 -30.80 27.19 19.64
N LEU A 121 -30.42 26.54 18.55
CA LEU A 121 -29.36 25.54 18.50
C LEU A 121 -28.05 26.18 18.01
N MET A 122 -27.39 26.93 18.89
CA MET A 122 -26.11 27.57 18.58
C MET A 122 -25.01 26.55 18.20
N ILE A 123 -25.08 25.33 18.74
CA ILE A 123 -24.14 24.25 18.41
C ILE A 123 -24.13 23.88 16.92
N ASN A 124 -25.27 24.02 16.25
CA ASN A 124 -25.41 23.57 14.88
C ASN A 124 -24.65 24.45 13.89
N MET A 125 -24.46 25.74 14.24
CA MET A 125 -23.63 26.66 13.48
C MET A 125 -22.15 26.23 13.46
N PHE A 126 -21.67 25.62 14.55
CA PHE A 126 -20.31 25.05 14.60
C PHE A 126 -20.23 23.74 13.82
N ASN A 127 -21.22 22.87 14.00
CA ASN A 127 -21.30 21.59 13.29
C ASN A 127 -21.31 21.78 11.76
N GLU A 128 -22.05 22.76 11.24
CA GLU A 128 -22.08 23.13 9.82
C GLU A 128 -20.65 23.32 9.26
N LYS A 129 -19.78 24.04 9.99
CA LYS A 129 -18.41 24.33 9.55
C LYS A 129 -17.46 23.16 9.74
N ILE A 130 -17.57 22.44 10.87
CA ILE A 130 -16.73 21.28 11.16
C ILE A 130 -17.00 20.16 10.16
N PHE A 131 -18.27 19.84 9.87
CA PHE A 131 -18.61 18.79 8.91
C PHE A 131 -18.23 19.14 7.48
N LEU A 132 -18.36 20.42 7.08
CA LEU A 132 -17.85 20.89 5.80
C LEU A 132 -16.32 20.69 5.71
N PHE A 133 -15.56 21.08 6.74
CA PHE A 133 -14.11 20.86 6.78
C PHE A 133 -13.74 19.38 6.73
N LEU A 134 -14.40 18.53 7.53
CA LEU A 134 -14.17 17.09 7.56
C LEU A 134 -14.48 16.44 6.20
N TRP A 135 -15.53 16.87 5.51
CA TRP A 135 -15.87 16.36 4.19
C TRP A 135 -14.76 16.63 3.16
N PHE A 136 -14.25 17.87 3.10
CA PHE A 136 -13.12 18.21 2.20
C PHE A 136 -11.84 17.47 2.58
N TRP A 137 -11.60 17.28 3.88
CA TRP A 137 -10.48 16.48 4.37
C TRP A 137 -10.57 15.03 3.88
N TYR A 138 -11.70 14.35 4.10
CA TYR A 138 -11.87 12.97 3.64
C TYR A 138 -11.85 12.85 2.11
N PHE A 139 -12.37 13.85 1.39
CA PHE A 139 -12.26 13.91 -0.07
C PHE A 139 -10.80 13.99 -0.54
N MET A 140 -9.98 14.84 0.08
CA MET A 140 -8.55 14.93 -0.22
C MET A 140 -7.82 13.61 0.11
N VAL A 141 -8.07 13.03 1.29
CA VAL A 141 -7.48 11.76 1.72
C VAL A 141 -7.87 10.62 0.77
N SER A 142 -9.11 10.61 0.29
CA SER A 142 -9.59 9.67 -0.73
C SER A 142 -8.78 9.79 -2.01
N ILE A 143 -8.62 11.00 -2.55
CA ILE A 143 -7.82 11.24 -3.77
C ILE A 143 -6.39 10.73 -3.59
N VAL A 144 -5.71 11.11 -2.49
CA VAL A 144 -4.33 10.69 -2.22
C VAL A 144 -4.22 9.17 -2.11
N SER A 145 -5.18 8.54 -1.43
CA SER A 145 -5.19 7.07 -1.26
C SER A 145 -5.40 6.35 -2.58
N VAL A 146 -6.32 6.85 -3.42
CA VAL A 146 -6.59 6.32 -4.76
C VAL A 146 -5.36 6.47 -5.64
N SER A 147 -4.78 7.67 -5.72
CA SER A 147 -3.56 7.94 -6.49
C SER A 147 -2.39 7.07 -6.02
N SER A 148 -2.20 6.91 -4.70
CA SER A 148 -1.20 5.99 -4.15
C SER A 148 -1.47 4.56 -4.61
N MET A 149 -2.69 4.06 -4.48
CA MET A 149 -3.01 2.68 -4.88
C MET A 149 -2.75 2.46 -6.37
N PHE A 150 -3.21 3.37 -7.23
CA PHE A 150 -3.00 3.28 -8.68
C PHE A 150 -1.52 3.33 -9.05
N HIS A 151 -0.74 4.24 -8.45
CA HIS A 151 0.70 4.32 -8.68
C HIS A 151 1.41 3.00 -8.33
N TRP A 152 1.14 2.44 -7.14
CA TRP A 152 1.73 1.18 -6.72
C TRP A 152 1.22 -0.02 -7.52
N MET A 153 -0.04 -0.02 -7.95
CA MET A 153 -0.58 -1.07 -8.81
C MET A 153 0.10 -1.05 -10.18
N LEU A 154 0.22 0.12 -10.82
CA LEU A 154 0.87 0.23 -12.12
C LEU A 154 2.35 -0.17 -12.06
N ILE A 155 3.08 0.23 -11.02
CA ILE A 155 4.50 -0.08 -10.92
C ILE A 155 4.78 -1.56 -10.60
N SER A 156 3.89 -2.23 -9.85
CA SER A 156 4.03 -3.63 -9.43
C SER A 156 3.48 -4.64 -10.45
N PHE A 157 2.46 -4.29 -11.23
CA PHE A 157 1.89 -5.21 -12.23
C PHE A 157 2.64 -5.20 -13.57
N LEU A 158 3.46 -4.18 -13.84
CA LEU A 158 4.22 -4.08 -15.08
C LEU A 158 5.59 -4.79 -14.97
N PRO A 159 5.76 -6.02 -15.48
CA PRO A 159 7.04 -6.74 -15.40
C PRO A 159 8.18 -6.01 -16.13
N GLY A 160 7.85 -5.19 -17.14
CA GLY A 160 8.82 -4.35 -17.83
C GLY A 160 9.47 -3.29 -16.94
N GLN A 161 8.74 -2.79 -15.93
CA GLN A 161 9.29 -1.82 -14.98
C GLN A 161 10.25 -2.49 -13.99
N HIS A 162 9.98 -3.73 -13.58
CA HIS A 162 10.80 -4.49 -12.63
C HIS A 162 12.23 -4.65 -13.13
N MET A 163 12.37 -5.04 -14.40
CA MET A 163 13.69 -5.19 -15.02
C MET A 163 14.39 -3.84 -15.22
N LYS A 164 13.66 -2.77 -15.57
CA LYS A 164 14.23 -1.42 -15.71
C LYS A 164 14.76 -0.87 -14.39
N PHE A 165 14.04 -1.09 -13.29
CA PHE A 165 14.44 -0.67 -11.95
C PHE A 165 15.76 -1.31 -11.54
N ILE A 166 15.82 -2.64 -11.47
CA ILE A 166 17.05 -3.35 -11.05
C ILE A 166 18.23 -3.05 -11.99
N ARG A 167 17.98 -2.94 -13.31
CA ARG A 167 19.02 -2.58 -14.28
C ARG A 167 19.56 -1.17 -14.08
N LYS A 168 18.75 -0.21 -13.62
CA LYS A 168 19.20 1.16 -13.32
C LYS A 168 20.24 1.14 -12.20
N TYR A 169 19.97 0.40 -11.12
CA TYR A 169 20.89 0.27 -9.99
C TYR A 169 22.17 -0.47 -10.36
N LEU A 170 22.08 -1.62 -11.04
CA LEU A 170 23.25 -2.38 -11.45
C LEU A 170 24.14 -1.63 -12.46
N ARG A 171 23.56 -0.78 -13.31
CA ARG A 171 24.33 0.09 -14.22
C ARG A 171 25.04 1.22 -13.49
N ALA A 172 24.44 1.76 -12.42
CA ALA A 172 25.07 2.83 -11.65
C ALA A 172 26.36 2.35 -10.96
N THR A 173 26.44 1.07 -10.63
CA THR A 173 27.62 0.45 -9.99
C THR A 173 28.56 -0.25 -11.00
N ASP A 174 28.27 -0.21 -12.30
CA ASP A 174 29.03 -0.88 -13.37
C ASP A 174 29.07 -2.43 -13.29
N LEU A 175 28.17 -3.05 -12.53
CA LEU A 175 28.05 -4.53 -12.42
C LEU A 175 27.16 -5.16 -13.52
N ALA A 176 26.50 -4.35 -14.35
CA ALA A 176 25.54 -4.82 -15.36
C ALA A 176 26.22 -5.31 -16.67
N THR A 177 27.01 -6.38 -16.60
CA THR A 177 27.81 -6.85 -17.75
C THR A 177 26.98 -7.60 -18.81
N ASP A 178 25.96 -8.38 -18.43
CA ASP A 178 25.14 -9.17 -19.35
C ASP A 178 23.63 -9.03 -19.09
N ARG A 179 22.84 -8.91 -20.16
CA ARG A 179 21.37 -8.78 -20.08
C ARG A 179 20.73 -10.11 -19.68
N GLN A 180 21.31 -11.25 -20.06
CA GLN A 180 20.76 -12.56 -19.77
C GLN A 180 20.95 -12.94 -18.30
N SER A 181 22.13 -12.65 -17.73
CA SER A 181 22.41 -12.82 -16.30
C SER A 181 21.47 -11.96 -15.44
N VAL A 182 21.26 -10.69 -15.78
CA VAL A 182 20.32 -9.80 -15.06
C VAL A 182 18.89 -10.34 -15.13
N LYS A 183 18.46 -10.86 -16.28
CA LYS A 183 17.13 -11.48 -16.41
C LYS A 183 17.00 -12.71 -15.51
N LYS A 184 18.04 -13.57 -15.45
CA LYS A 184 18.06 -14.74 -14.56
C LYS A 184 18.04 -14.32 -13.09
N PHE A 185 18.82 -13.32 -12.71
CA PHE A 185 18.81 -12.77 -11.35
C PHE A 185 17.43 -12.25 -10.96
N VAL A 186 16.83 -11.36 -11.76
CA VAL A 186 15.53 -10.75 -11.47
C VAL A 186 14.42 -11.81 -11.39
N HIS A 187 14.35 -12.73 -12.34
CA HIS A 187 13.21 -13.65 -12.44
C HIS A 187 13.38 -14.95 -11.65
N LYS A 188 14.60 -15.45 -11.50
CA LYS A 188 14.88 -16.78 -10.91
C LYS A 188 15.44 -16.69 -9.49
N PHE A 189 16.22 -15.66 -9.18
CA PHE A 189 16.81 -15.46 -7.86
C PHE A 189 15.94 -14.56 -6.99
N LEU A 190 15.65 -13.32 -7.46
CA LEU A 190 14.92 -12.33 -6.68
C LEU A 190 13.40 -12.50 -6.73
N GLY A 191 12.87 -12.96 -7.86
CA GLY A 191 11.42 -13.12 -8.07
C GLY A 191 10.68 -11.78 -8.15
N PHE A 192 9.35 -11.84 -8.26
CA PHE A 192 8.52 -10.64 -8.31
C PHE A 192 8.45 -9.92 -6.96
N ASP A 193 8.21 -10.67 -5.87
CA ASP A 193 8.16 -10.12 -4.52
C ASP A 193 9.50 -9.53 -4.06
N GLY A 194 10.64 -10.15 -4.36
CA GLY A 194 11.94 -9.59 -3.99
C GLY A 194 12.21 -8.25 -4.69
N VAL A 195 11.83 -8.09 -5.97
CA VAL A 195 11.92 -6.79 -6.66
C VAL A 195 10.97 -5.77 -6.03
N PHE A 196 9.77 -6.18 -5.64
CA PHE A 196 8.82 -5.31 -4.95
C PHE A 196 9.38 -4.84 -3.60
N CYS A 197 9.96 -5.74 -2.81
CA CYS A 197 10.66 -5.40 -1.56
C CYS A 197 11.81 -4.40 -1.79
N MET A 198 12.64 -4.60 -2.82
CA MET A 198 13.70 -3.63 -3.15
C MET A 198 13.16 -2.24 -3.46
N ARG A 199 12.01 -2.15 -4.15
CA ARG A 199 11.35 -0.86 -4.42
C ARG A 199 10.80 -0.21 -3.17
N MET A 200 10.22 -1.00 -2.26
CA MET A 200 9.76 -0.46 -0.98
C MET A 200 10.95 0.06 -0.16
N ILE A 201 12.05 -0.67 -0.10
CA ILE A 201 13.27 -0.25 0.57
C ILE A 201 13.81 1.04 -0.07
N SER A 202 13.85 1.14 -1.40
CA SER A 202 14.30 2.38 -2.05
C SER A 202 13.41 3.58 -1.74
N ALA A 203 12.09 3.37 -1.69
CA ALA A 203 11.12 4.43 -1.42
C ALA A 203 11.15 4.92 0.04
N HIS A 204 11.49 4.06 1.00
CA HIS A 204 11.45 4.38 2.44
C HIS A 204 12.82 4.58 3.09
N ALA A 205 13.82 3.80 2.71
CA ALA A 205 15.20 3.87 3.23
C ALA A 205 16.17 4.59 2.28
N GLY A 206 15.71 4.98 1.08
CA GLY A 206 16.47 5.73 0.09
C GLY A 206 17.25 4.87 -0.91
N ASP A 207 17.64 5.50 -2.02
CA ASP A 207 18.27 4.82 -3.16
C ASP A 207 19.66 4.24 -2.83
N ILE A 208 20.40 4.84 -1.89
CA ILE A 208 21.75 4.38 -1.50
C ILE A 208 21.66 3.01 -0.81
N MET A 209 20.76 2.89 0.18
CA MET A 209 20.49 1.63 0.88
C MET A 209 20.07 0.53 -0.09
N ALA A 210 19.15 0.85 -1.01
CA ALA A 210 18.71 -0.09 -2.02
C ALA A 210 19.85 -0.53 -2.95
N THR A 211 20.76 0.40 -3.30
CA THR A 211 21.93 0.08 -4.14
C THR A 211 22.87 -0.90 -3.44
N GLU A 212 23.25 -0.62 -2.19
CA GLU A 212 24.14 -1.48 -1.40
C GLU A 212 23.57 -2.90 -1.27
N LEU A 213 22.26 -3.00 -1.03
CA LEU A 213 21.58 -4.27 -0.84
C LEU A 213 21.42 -5.06 -2.15
N ILE A 214 21.10 -4.38 -3.26
CA ILE A 214 21.05 -5.01 -4.59
C ILE A 214 22.44 -5.53 -4.99
N VAL A 215 23.51 -4.78 -4.70
CA VAL A 215 24.89 -5.18 -4.99
C VAL A 215 25.28 -6.40 -4.17
N ALA A 216 24.99 -6.42 -2.86
CA ALA A 216 25.24 -7.57 -2.00
C ALA A 216 24.54 -8.84 -2.52
N LEU A 217 23.25 -8.74 -2.86
CA LEU A 217 22.48 -9.85 -3.43
C LEU A 217 23.00 -10.31 -4.80
N TRP A 218 23.49 -9.38 -5.61
CA TRP A 218 24.10 -9.72 -6.90
C TRP A 218 25.40 -10.53 -6.74
N HIS A 219 26.24 -10.16 -5.76
CA HIS A 219 27.44 -10.93 -5.44
C HIS A 219 27.09 -12.35 -4.95
N ASN A 220 26.13 -12.46 -4.02
CA ASN A 220 25.65 -13.76 -3.53
C ASN A 220 25.11 -14.64 -4.67
N PHE A 221 24.35 -14.06 -5.61
CA PHE A 221 23.88 -14.77 -6.79
C PHE A 221 25.02 -15.30 -7.64
N ASN A 222 26.03 -14.48 -7.95
CA ASN A 222 27.17 -14.90 -8.75
C ASN A 222 28.00 -16.00 -8.07
N ASP A 223 28.16 -15.92 -6.74
CA ASP A 223 28.85 -16.95 -5.98
C ASP A 223 28.09 -18.28 -5.98
N ARG A 224 26.74 -18.25 -5.88
CA ARG A 224 25.92 -19.46 -6.06
C ARG A 224 26.07 -20.04 -7.47
N VAL A 225 26.06 -19.20 -8.52
CA VAL A 225 26.25 -19.66 -9.91
C VAL A 225 27.62 -20.33 -10.08
N ARG A 226 28.70 -19.71 -9.58
CA ARG A 226 30.06 -20.27 -9.60
C ARG A 226 30.17 -21.61 -8.89
N LYS A 227 29.56 -21.74 -7.70
CA LYS A 227 29.55 -23.01 -6.94
C LYS A 227 28.84 -24.13 -7.70
N VAL A 228 27.72 -23.82 -8.36
CA VAL A 228 26.97 -24.80 -9.17
C VAL A 228 27.76 -25.24 -10.40
N GLU A 229 28.46 -24.33 -11.07
CA GLU A 229 29.34 -24.65 -12.19
C GLU A 229 30.53 -25.52 -11.75
N SER A 230 31.20 -25.17 -10.64
CA SER A 230 32.29 -25.97 -10.08
C SER A 230 31.84 -27.41 -9.72
N ASN A 231 30.67 -27.58 -9.11
CA ASN A 231 30.16 -28.90 -8.76
C ASN A 231 29.77 -29.74 -10.00
N ARG A 232 29.29 -29.09 -11.06
CA ARG A 232 29.03 -29.78 -12.34
C ARG A 232 30.31 -30.26 -12.98
N ASP A 233 31.37 -29.46 -12.93
CA ASP A 233 32.65 -29.81 -13.52
C ASP A 233 33.33 -30.98 -12.79
N VAL A 234 33.20 -31.03 -11.45
CA VAL A 234 33.61 -32.18 -10.64
C VAL A 234 32.80 -33.44 -10.97
N ARG A 235 31.47 -33.33 -11.11
CA ARG A 235 30.60 -34.48 -11.45
C ARG A 235 30.80 -34.96 -12.89
N GLY A 236 31.12 -34.05 -13.83
CA GLY A 236 31.48 -34.37 -15.21
C GLY A 236 32.81 -35.10 -15.34
N ARG A 237 33.82 -34.74 -14.53
CA ARG A 237 35.09 -35.49 -14.43
C ARG A 237 34.97 -36.84 -13.71
N GLY A 238 33.98 -37.01 -12.84
CA GLY A 238 33.72 -38.28 -12.15
C GLY A 238 33.05 -39.37 -13.00
N GLN A 239 32.47 -39.02 -14.17
CA GLN A 239 31.82 -39.98 -15.08
C GLN A 239 32.75 -40.51 -16.19
N SER A 240 34.01 -40.09 -16.24
CA SER A 240 34.99 -40.49 -17.26
C SER A 240 36.04 -41.49 -16.76
N ILE A 241 35.75 -42.28 -15.73
CA ILE A 241 36.57 -43.47 -15.39
C ILE A 241 35.84 -44.68 -15.98
N PRO A 242 36.31 -45.28 -17.09
CA PRO A 242 35.81 -46.57 -17.52
C PRO A 242 36.20 -47.60 -16.46
N GLU A 243 35.21 -48.31 -15.95
CA GLU A 243 35.37 -49.52 -15.17
C GLU A 243 36.01 -50.57 -16.10
N GLN A 244 37.34 -50.64 -16.09
CA GLN A 244 38.11 -51.76 -16.65
C GLN A 244 38.70 -52.55 -15.47
N ALA A 245 38.03 -53.65 -15.13
CA ALA A 245 38.62 -54.84 -14.51
C ALA A 245 37.70 -56.03 -14.82
#